data_AF-A0A285EYT5-F1
#
_entry.id   AF-A0A285EYT5-F1
#
_cell.length_a   1.000
_cell.length_b   1.000
_cell.length_c   1.000
_cell.angle_alpha   90.00
_cell.angle_beta   90.00
_cell.angle_gamma   90.00
#
_symmetry.space_group_name_H-M   'P 1'
#
loop_
_entity.id
_entity.type
_entity.pdbx_description
1 polymer ?
#
loop_
_entity_poly.entity_id
_entity_poly.type
_entity_poly.pdbx_seq_one_letter_code
_entity_poly.pdbx_strand_id
1 'polypeptide(L)' 'MHIKIKDNGIGIPKEKLPRIFDIFYQIAGSTTRIYNGVGLGFHICKRVIIFITEVYRQGVWKDWVLQFM' A
#
# COMPACT_ATOMS: atom_id res chain seq x y z
N MET A 1 -16.57 2.49 -1.47
CA MET A 1 -15.87 3.75 -1.13
C MET A 1 -14.61 3.86 -1.97
N HIS A 2 -14.25 5.06 -2.44
CA HIS A 2 -13.06 5.29 -3.25
C HIS A 2 -12.24 6.45 -2.68
N ILE A 3 -10.93 6.26 -2.48
CA ILE A 3 -10.02 7.27 -1.94
C ILE A 3 -8.98 7.61 -3.00
N LYS A 4 -8.75 8.91 -3.24
CA LYS A 4 -7.69 9.42 -4.14
C LYS A 4 -6.74 10.30 -3.36
N ILE A 5 -5.44 10.13 -3.59
CA ILE A 5 -4.39 10.94 -2.99
C ILE A 5 -3.60 11.59 -4.12
N LYS A 6 -3.26 12.88 -3.98
CA LYS A 6 -2.41 13.63 -4.90
C LYS A 6 -1.28 14.28 -4.10
N ASP A 7 -0.06 14.20 -4.62
CA ASP A 7 1.10 14.94 -4.14
C ASP A 7 1.61 15.92 -5.21
N ASN A 8 2.50 16.83 -4.81
CA ASN A 8 3.17 17.80 -5.70
C ASN A 8 4.67 17.46 -5.88
N GLY A 9 5.06 16.21 -5.65
CA GLY A 9 6.45 15.75 -5.74
C GLY A 9 6.91 15.54 -7.18
N ILE A 10 8.14 15.02 -7.31
CA ILE A 10 8.77 14.72 -8.61
C ILE A 10 8.02 13.65 -9.44
N GLY A 11 7.08 12.94 -8.82
CA GLY A 11 6.30 11.87 -9.45
C GLY A 11 7.09 10.57 -9.61
N ILE A 12 6.48 9.63 -10.35
CA ILE A 12 7.01 8.30 -10.63
C ILE A 12 7.03 8.09 -12.15
N PRO A 13 8.17 7.70 -12.75
CA PRO A 13 8.21 7.36 -14.18
C PRO A 13 7.24 6.22 -14.53
N LYS A 14 6.57 6.32 -15.69
CA LYS A 14 5.47 5.40 -16.07
C LYS A 14 5.93 3.94 -16.11
N GLU A 15 7.13 3.71 -16.60
CA GLU A 15 7.78 2.39 -16.71
C GLU A 15 8.11 1.75 -15.34
N LYS A 16 8.12 2.56 -14.26
CA LYS A 16 8.38 2.08 -12.89
C LYS A 16 7.09 1.76 -12.13
N LEU A 17 5.94 2.30 -12.56
CA LEU A 17 4.64 2.10 -11.90
C LEU A 17 4.28 0.63 -11.65
N PRO A 18 4.52 -0.33 -12.57
CA PRO A 18 4.15 -1.73 -12.35
C PRO A 18 4.80 -2.36 -11.12
N ARG A 19 5.95 -1.83 -10.68
CA ARG A 19 6.76 -2.42 -9.60
C ARG A 19 6.65 -1.71 -8.25
N ILE A 20 5.93 -0.58 -8.14
CA ILE A 20 5.91 0.24 -6.92
C ILE A 20 5.37 -0.49 -5.68
N PHE A 21 4.63 -1.59 -5.88
CA PHE A 21 4.08 -2.43 -4.81
C PHE A 21 4.92 -3.69 -4.52
N ASP A 22 6.02 -3.89 -5.24
CA ASP A 22 6.93 -5.02 -5.03
C ASP A 22 7.67 -4.83 -3.71
N ILE A 23 7.92 -5.94 -3.02
CA ILE A 23 8.63 -5.91 -1.74
C ILE A 23 10.09 -5.48 -1.96
N PHE A 24 10.57 -4.57 -1.10
CA PHE A 24 11.91 -3.98 -1.16
C PHE A 24 12.22 -3.16 -2.42
N TYR A 25 11.24 -2.91 -3.30
CA TYR A 25 11.48 -2.15 -4.51
C TYR A 25 11.65 -0.66 -4.21
N GLN A 26 12.70 -0.08 -4.77
CA GLN A 26 13.01 1.34 -4.74
C GLN A 26 13.37 1.79 -6.17
N ILE A 27 12.88 2.96 -6.57
CA ILE A 27 13.13 3.51 -7.91
C ILE A 27 14.60 3.92 -8.08
N ALA A 28 15.20 4.46 -7.01
CA ALA A 28 16.63 4.79 -6.97
C ALA A 28 17.46 3.60 -6.48
N GLY A 29 18.60 3.34 -7.14
CA GLY A 29 19.55 2.30 -6.74
C GLY A 29 20.34 2.67 -5.48
N SER A 30 21.06 1.70 -4.90
CA SER A 30 21.78 1.85 -3.62
C SER A 30 22.82 2.98 -3.62
N THR A 31 23.42 3.29 -4.77
CA THR A 31 24.42 4.34 -4.96
C THR A 31 23.84 5.74 -5.20
N THR A 32 22.54 5.86 -5.47
CA THR A 32 21.83 7.14 -5.73
C THR A 32 20.70 7.37 -4.73
N ARG A 33 20.84 6.87 -3.50
CA ARG A 33 19.79 6.91 -2.49
C ARG A 33 19.60 8.35 -1.96
N ILE A 34 18.71 9.10 -2.61
CA ILE A 34 18.34 10.46 -2.20
C ILE A 34 17.35 10.42 -1.02
N TYR A 35 16.52 9.38 -0.93
CA TYR A 35 15.49 9.24 0.09
C TYR A 35 15.70 7.98 0.94
N ASN A 36 15.58 8.14 2.26
CA ASN A 36 15.63 7.03 3.21
C ASN A 36 14.39 6.13 3.07
N GLY A 37 14.55 4.83 3.30
CA GLY A 37 13.49 3.83 3.21
C GLY A 37 13.97 2.50 2.64
N VAL A 38 13.28 1.41 2.97
CA VAL A 38 13.63 0.05 2.51
C VAL A 38 12.71 -0.47 1.40
N GLY A 39 11.74 0.32 0.93
CA GLY A 39 10.79 -0.10 -0.10
C GLY A 39 9.66 -1.01 0.40
N LEU A 40 9.25 -0.87 1.67
CA LEU A 40 8.15 -1.68 2.25
C LEU A 40 6.79 -0.98 2.29
N GLY A 41 6.76 0.36 2.26
CA GLY A 41 5.54 1.14 2.51
C GLY A 41 4.37 0.77 1.60
N PHE A 42 4.55 0.88 0.27
CA PHE A 42 3.50 0.54 -0.69
C PHE A 42 3.07 -0.92 -0.62
N HIS A 43 4.01 -1.84 -0.44
CA HIS A 43 3.70 -3.26 -0.27
C HIS A 43 2.76 -3.49 0.93
N ILE A 44 3.05 -2.87 2.08
CA ILE A 44 2.21 -2.94 3.28
C ILE A 44 0.84 -2.33 3.01
N CYS A 45 0.77 -1.14 2.39
CA CYS A 45 -0.52 -0.51 2.05
C CYS A 45 -1.40 -1.43 1.19
N LYS A 46 -0.84 -2.06 0.15
CA LYS A 46 -1.56 -3.02 -0.69
C LYS A 46 -2.09 -4.20 0.12
N ARG A 47 -1.26 -4.77 1.01
CA ARG A 47 -1.68 -5.89 1.87
C ARG A 47 -2.79 -5.50 2.85
N VAL A 48 -2.70 -4.33 3.46
CA VAL A 48 -3.74 -3.82 4.37
C VAL A 48 -5.06 -3.63 3.62
N ILE A 49 -5.05 -3.02 2.44
CA ILE A 49 -6.27 -2.82 1.64
C ILE A 49 -6.89 -4.16 1.25
N ILE A 50 -6.08 -5.14 0.81
CA ILE A 50 -6.58 -6.48 0.47
C ILE A 50 -7.18 -7.14 1.71
N PHE A 51 -6.46 -7.13 2.84
CA PHE A 51 -6.93 -7.72 4.10
C PHE A 51 -8.28 -7.12 4.53
N ILE A 52 -8.35 -5.79 4.59
CA ILE A 52 -9.58 -5.07 4.94
C ILE A 52 -10.70 -5.43 3.96
N THR A 53 -10.41 -5.49 2.65
CA THR A 53 -11.41 -5.87 1.63
C THR A 53 -11.96 -7.27 1.87
N GLU A 54 -11.11 -8.25 2.19
CA GLU A 54 -11.52 -9.62 2.45
C GLU A 54 -12.31 -9.74 3.76
N VAL A 55 -11.86 -9.06 4.82
CA VAL A 55 -12.65 -8.93 6.05
C VAL A 55 -14.03 -8.38 5.73
N TYR A 56 -14.10 -7.30 4.93
CA TYR A 56 -15.34 -6.67 4.45
C TYR A 56 -16.18 -7.50 3.45
N ARG A 57 -15.65 -8.57 2.87
CA ARG A 57 -16.45 -9.47 2.02
C ARG A 57 -17.05 -10.62 2.80
N GLN A 58 -16.32 -11.13 3.79
CA GLN A 58 -16.68 -12.34 4.52
C GLN A 58 -17.68 -12.11 5.65
N GLY A 59 -18.05 -10.86 5.95
CA GLY A 59 -18.98 -10.55 7.04
C GLY A 59 -18.38 -10.66 8.43
N VAL A 60 -17.08 -10.98 8.57
CA VAL A 60 -16.42 -11.29 9.86
C VAL A 60 -16.57 -10.17 10.90
N TRP A 61 -16.66 -8.92 10.47
CA TRP A 61 -16.89 -7.80 11.38
C TRP A 61 -18.25 -7.88 12.10
N LYS A 62 -19.24 -8.58 11.53
CA LYS A 62 -20.54 -8.79 12.17
C LYS A 62 -20.42 -9.69 13.39
N ASP A 63 -19.61 -10.74 13.30
CA ASP A 63 -19.38 -11.67 14.41
C ASP A 63 -18.72 -10.95 15.59
N TRP A 64 -17.74 -10.08 15.29
CA TRP A 64 -17.11 -9.23 16.29
C TRP A 64 -18.09 -8.22 16.89
N VAL A 65 -18.88 -7.53 16.08
CA VAL A 65 -19.86 -6.55 16.58
C VAL A 65 -20.91 -7.22 17.47
N LEU A 66 -21.42 -8.40 17.11
CA LEU A 66 -22.39 -9.16 17.92
C LEU A 66 -21.79 -9.72 19.22
N GLN A 67 -20.47 -9.90 19.30
CA GLN A 67 -19.80 -10.37 20.51
C GLN A 67 -19.50 -9.25 21.52
N PHE A 68 -19.47 -7.99 21.06
CA PHE A 68 -19.18 -6.81 21.88
C PHE A 68 -20.40 -5.88 22.08
N MET A 69 -21.59 -6.30 21.63
CA MET A 69 -22.89 -5.70 21.95
C MET A 69 -23.71 -6.67 22.80
#